data_AF-A0A2Z4NDE4-F1
#
_entry.id   AF-A0A2Z4NDE4-F1
#
_cell.length_a   1.000
_cell.length_b   1.000
_cell.length_c   1.000
_cell.angle_alpha   90.00
_cell.angle_beta   90.00
_cell.angle_gamma   90.00
#
_symmetry.space_group_name_H-M   'P 1'
#
loop_
_entity.id
_entity.type
_entity.pdbx_description
1 polymer ?
#
loop_
_entity_poly.entity_id
_entity_poly.type
_entity_poly.pdbx_seq_one_letter_code
_entity_poly.pdbx_strand_id
1 'polypeptide(L)'
;MILKYDTKRNQDMLLKAVFEGQDCCTTVAKTANHITEYFDKNEAYIYISKDVKNYYSFLKVVDSIILSQRRNYQIDILSFASFFLSVEEVLRAFILQEAFHNEEIFSMKTASKKEEKNTISLYLADEKYHLFAEEYVILANAIKGARDLQITPPNIATSEKIAAKIEEEFSQNPALKVTVLKRKEIEKEQMNLLLAVNSGSSYEPRCVIVEYNGNPESKEKYVYVGKGICFDTGGYNTKGYHMDGMKFDMSGSVICAYAVKALAELKAKVNVSAIMMLTDNAIDTHATVPESVIKSMSGKTVEITDTDAEGRLVLADGLFYGATKLNASLLVDVATLTGTMTRALGKTYSGIYSTCDKNWEQFESAAKTAHERVWRMPLHEDFHKPNKLSKVADLNNYSTTELSDCNTAAMFLKEFTNNVPYIHCDVAGTADAKGIGFGVLVSTLVEFAKNQK
;
A
#
# COMPACT_ATOMS: atom_id res chain seq x y z
N MET A 1 5.48 -8.05 19.38
CA MET A 1 5.96 -9.14 18.51
C MET A 1 4.74 -9.63 17.76
N ILE A 2 4.77 -9.69 16.43
CA ILE A 2 3.59 -10.10 15.64
C ILE A 2 3.23 -11.54 16.00
N LEU A 3 1.94 -11.83 16.12
CA LEU A 3 1.42 -13.13 16.55
C LEU A 3 1.93 -14.29 15.69
N LYS A 4 2.53 -15.27 16.34
CA LYS A 4 2.57 -16.67 15.86
C LYS A 4 1.48 -17.46 16.58
N TYR A 5 1.16 -18.66 16.09
CA TYR A 5 0.26 -19.56 16.80
C TYR A 5 1.04 -20.65 17.54
N ASP A 6 0.49 -21.06 18.68
CA ASP A 6 0.96 -22.17 19.49
C ASP A 6 0.17 -23.44 19.17
N THR A 7 0.86 -24.58 19.16
CA THR A 7 0.23 -25.91 19.00
C THR A 7 -0.30 -26.47 20.31
N LYS A 8 -0.04 -25.77 21.43
CA LYS A 8 -0.45 -26.17 22.77
C LYS A 8 -1.19 -25.03 23.46
N ARG A 9 -2.20 -25.41 24.25
CA ARG A 9 -2.93 -24.47 25.10
C ARG A 9 -2.00 -23.87 26.15
N ASN A 10 -2.05 -22.56 26.34
CA ASN A 10 -1.33 -21.85 27.40
C ASN A 10 -2.24 -21.63 28.64
N GLN A 11 -1.83 -20.79 29.58
CA GLN A 11 -2.59 -20.54 30.81
C GLN A 11 -3.68 -19.47 30.66
N ASP A 12 -3.68 -18.72 29.55
CA ASP A 12 -4.68 -17.70 29.29
C ASP A 12 -6.06 -18.33 29.03
N MET A 13 -7.10 -17.53 29.17
CA MET A 13 -8.47 -17.98 28.95
C MET A 13 -8.66 -18.31 27.47
N LEU A 14 -9.16 -19.52 27.17
CA LEU A 14 -9.35 -19.98 25.80
C LEU A 14 -10.64 -19.39 25.22
N LEU A 15 -10.53 -18.47 24.27
CA LEU A 15 -11.67 -17.84 23.59
C LEU A 15 -12.05 -18.65 22.35
N LYS A 16 -13.30 -19.12 22.32
CA LYS A 16 -13.88 -19.88 21.20
C LYS A 16 -15.01 -19.11 20.55
N ALA A 17 -15.20 -19.29 19.25
CA ALA A 17 -16.37 -18.79 18.54
C ALA A 17 -17.58 -19.73 18.68
N VAL A 18 -18.75 -19.11 18.72
CA VAL A 18 -20.05 -19.76 18.65
C VAL A 18 -20.85 -19.04 17.59
N PHE A 19 -21.17 -19.74 16.49
CA PHE A 19 -22.01 -19.19 15.44
C PHE A 19 -23.49 -19.34 15.78
N GLU A 20 -24.29 -18.34 15.43
CA GLU A 20 -25.74 -18.39 15.53
C GLU A 20 -26.29 -19.66 14.85
N GLY A 21 -27.10 -20.42 15.58
CA GLY A 21 -27.68 -21.68 15.11
C GLY A 21 -26.87 -22.94 15.42
N GLN A 22 -25.65 -22.80 15.98
CA GLN A 22 -24.97 -23.94 16.60
C GLN A 22 -25.61 -24.26 17.95
N ASP A 23 -25.86 -25.55 18.21
CA ASP A 23 -26.26 -26.06 19.53
C ASP A 23 -25.06 -25.99 20.49
N CYS A 24 -24.74 -24.78 20.92
CA CYS A 24 -23.81 -24.54 22.01
C CYS A 24 -24.56 -24.30 23.32
N CYS A 25 -23.85 -24.43 24.43
CA CYS A 25 -24.30 -24.22 25.80
C CYS A 25 -25.41 -23.15 25.92
N THR A 26 -26.56 -23.51 26.54
CA THR A 26 -27.75 -22.64 26.69
C THR A 26 -27.49 -21.33 27.46
N THR A 27 -26.30 -21.19 28.02
CA THR A 27 -25.86 -20.10 28.89
C THR A 27 -25.00 -19.04 28.20
N VAL A 28 -24.69 -19.17 26.90
CA VAL A 28 -23.93 -18.15 26.15
C VAL A 28 -24.86 -16.99 25.78
N ALA A 29 -24.43 -15.75 26.04
CA ALA A 29 -25.22 -14.57 25.71
C ALA A 29 -25.30 -14.37 24.18
N LYS A 30 -26.52 -14.25 23.64
CA LYS A 30 -26.79 -14.18 22.19
C LYS A 30 -26.74 -12.77 21.61
N THR A 31 -25.91 -11.91 22.19
CA THR A 31 -25.67 -10.54 21.69
C THR A 31 -24.45 -10.57 20.79
N ALA A 32 -24.54 -9.98 19.60
CA ALA A 32 -23.45 -9.98 18.62
C ALA A 32 -22.12 -9.49 19.23
N ASN A 33 -21.04 -10.24 19.00
CA ASN A 33 -19.68 -10.00 19.51
C ASN A 33 -19.56 -10.00 21.03
N HIS A 34 -20.58 -10.43 21.77
CA HIS A 34 -20.49 -10.52 23.22
C HIS A 34 -19.66 -11.73 23.62
N ILE A 35 -18.71 -11.52 24.53
CA ILE A 35 -17.88 -12.57 25.13
C ILE A 35 -18.49 -12.97 26.48
N THR A 36 -18.89 -14.23 26.60
CA THR A 36 -19.32 -14.87 27.85
C THR A 36 -18.17 -15.70 28.43
N GLU A 37 -17.77 -15.42 29.68
CA GLU A 37 -16.63 -16.05 30.35
C GLU A 37 -17.05 -17.10 31.39
N TYR A 38 -16.36 -18.24 31.40
CA TYR A 38 -16.54 -19.35 32.33
C TYR A 38 -15.23 -19.61 33.08
N PHE A 39 -15.07 -18.95 34.23
CA PHE A 39 -13.82 -18.99 35.03
C PHE A 39 -13.45 -20.38 35.54
N ASP A 40 -14.44 -21.21 35.86
CA ASP A 40 -14.27 -22.59 36.32
C ASP A 40 -13.60 -23.49 35.26
N LYS A 41 -13.81 -23.17 33.98
CA LYS A 41 -13.25 -23.91 32.84
C LYS A 41 -12.03 -23.22 32.22
N ASN A 42 -11.74 -22.00 32.64
CA ASN A 42 -10.80 -21.09 31.97
C ASN A 42 -11.10 -20.95 30.47
N GLU A 43 -12.38 -20.83 30.12
CA GLU A 43 -12.88 -20.70 28.75
C GLU A 43 -13.76 -19.46 28.59
N ALA A 44 -13.78 -18.91 27.39
CA ALA A 44 -14.71 -17.86 26.98
C ALA A 44 -15.30 -18.17 25.61
N TYR A 45 -16.50 -17.67 25.37
CA TYR A 45 -17.21 -17.87 24.11
C TYR A 45 -17.66 -16.53 23.55
N ILE A 46 -17.32 -16.23 22.31
CA ILE A 46 -17.84 -15.08 21.57
C ILE A 46 -19.00 -15.51 20.67
N TYR A 47 -20.13 -14.82 20.79
CA TYR A 47 -21.29 -15.07 19.93
C TYR A 47 -21.16 -14.34 18.59
N ILE A 48 -21.12 -15.11 17.50
CA ILE A 48 -21.06 -14.62 16.12
C ILE A 48 -22.44 -14.72 15.49
N SER A 49 -23.07 -13.57 15.22
CA SER A 49 -24.40 -13.52 14.61
C SER A 49 -24.39 -13.91 13.12
N LYS A 50 -25.56 -14.25 12.59
CA LYS A 50 -25.78 -14.53 11.15
C LYS A 50 -25.45 -13.37 10.20
N ASP A 51 -25.18 -12.18 10.72
CA ASP A 51 -24.80 -11.01 9.92
C ASP A 51 -23.32 -11.07 9.49
N VAL A 52 -22.52 -11.92 10.14
CA VAL A 52 -21.16 -12.24 9.71
C VAL A 52 -21.24 -13.27 8.59
N LYS A 53 -21.06 -12.81 7.34
CA LYS A 53 -21.32 -13.58 6.11
C LYS A 53 -20.11 -13.72 5.20
N ASN A 54 -19.06 -12.95 5.47
CA ASN A 54 -17.83 -12.92 4.68
C ASN A 54 -16.64 -12.45 5.52
N TYR A 55 -15.45 -12.56 4.94
CA TYR A 55 -14.19 -12.12 5.53
C TYR A 55 -14.24 -10.69 6.11
N TYR A 56 -14.83 -9.74 5.39
CA TYR A 56 -14.87 -8.35 5.84
C TYR A 56 -15.78 -8.09 7.05
N SER A 57 -16.93 -8.77 7.11
CA SER A 57 -17.76 -8.74 8.32
C SER A 57 -17.08 -9.45 9.49
N PHE A 58 -16.26 -10.46 9.21
CA PHE A 58 -15.49 -11.19 10.20
C PHE A 58 -14.34 -10.36 10.79
N LEU A 59 -13.67 -9.53 9.99
CA LEU A 59 -12.66 -8.58 10.48
C LEU A 59 -13.19 -7.68 11.61
N LYS A 60 -14.47 -7.30 11.56
CA LYS A 60 -15.11 -6.51 12.64
C LYS A 60 -15.24 -7.29 13.96
N VAL A 61 -15.42 -8.62 13.88
CA VAL A 61 -15.41 -9.50 15.05
C VAL A 61 -14.02 -9.53 15.65
N VAL A 62 -13.00 -9.74 14.81
CA VAL A 62 -11.58 -9.74 15.23
C VAL A 62 -11.20 -8.40 15.87
N ASP A 63 -11.57 -7.28 15.26
CA ASP A 63 -11.36 -5.93 15.82
C ASP A 63 -12.05 -5.78 17.18
N SER A 64 -13.29 -6.28 17.32
CA SER A 64 -14.01 -6.20 18.59
C SER A 64 -13.31 -6.99 19.71
N ILE A 65 -12.68 -8.11 19.38
CA ILE A 65 -11.89 -8.90 20.35
C ILE A 65 -10.65 -8.11 20.77
N ILE A 66 -9.84 -7.68 19.79
CA ILE A 66 -8.56 -6.99 20.01
C ILE A 66 -8.76 -5.67 20.76
N LEU A 67 -9.71 -4.85 20.32
CA LEU A 67 -9.93 -3.51 20.87
C LEU A 67 -10.65 -3.53 22.22
N SER A 68 -11.37 -4.60 22.57
CA SER A 68 -12.06 -4.69 23.86
C SER A 68 -11.10 -4.74 25.05
N GLN A 69 -9.86 -5.23 24.84
CA GLN A 69 -8.80 -5.28 25.84
C GLN A 69 -9.27 -5.82 27.21
N ARG A 70 -10.17 -6.81 27.23
CA ARG A 70 -10.79 -7.31 28.47
C ARG A 70 -9.81 -8.07 29.36
N ARG A 71 -9.01 -8.95 28.77
CA ARG A 71 -7.99 -9.79 29.42
C ARG A 71 -7.11 -10.43 28.37
N ASN A 72 -6.06 -11.12 28.83
CA ASN A 72 -5.32 -12.02 27.96
C ASN A 72 -6.21 -13.20 27.53
N TYR A 73 -6.30 -13.42 26.23
CA TYR A 73 -6.99 -14.57 25.65
C TYR A 73 -6.03 -15.37 24.78
N GLN A 74 -6.18 -16.69 24.82
CA GLN A 74 -5.69 -17.55 23.75
C GLN A 74 -6.87 -17.85 22.81
N ILE A 75 -6.73 -17.52 21.54
CA ILE A 75 -7.79 -17.64 20.53
C ILE A 75 -7.75 -19.05 19.94
N ASP A 76 -8.84 -19.81 20.08
CA ASP A 76 -8.99 -21.11 19.42
C ASP A 76 -9.33 -20.92 17.94
N ILE A 77 -8.31 -20.87 17.08
CA ILE A 77 -8.45 -20.58 15.64
C ILE A 77 -9.45 -21.52 14.97
N LEU A 78 -9.45 -22.80 15.34
CA LEU A 78 -10.32 -23.79 14.71
C LEU A 78 -11.80 -23.48 14.96
N SER A 79 -12.15 -22.96 16.14
CA SER A 79 -13.53 -22.61 16.49
C SER A 79 -14.10 -21.48 15.65
N PHE A 80 -13.24 -20.61 15.09
CA PHE A 80 -13.64 -19.48 14.25
C PHE A 80 -13.75 -19.85 12.75
N ALA A 81 -13.27 -21.03 12.35
CA ALA A 81 -13.47 -21.53 11.00
C ALA A 81 -14.95 -21.90 10.77
N SER A 82 -15.44 -21.68 9.56
CA SER A 82 -16.85 -21.93 9.20
C SER A 82 -16.98 -22.27 7.71
N PHE A 83 -18.21 -22.47 7.22
CA PHE A 83 -18.44 -22.80 5.81
C PHE A 83 -17.98 -21.70 4.83
N PHE A 84 -17.83 -20.46 5.29
CA PHE A 84 -17.39 -19.30 4.49
C PHE A 84 -16.03 -18.75 4.92
N LEU A 85 -15.38 -19.36 5.93
CA LEU A 85 -14.06 -18.97 6.42
C LEU A 85 -13.21 -20.21 6.65
N SER A 86 -12.17 -20.36 5.85
CA SER A 86 -11.12 -21.33 6.06
C SER A 86 -10.26 -21.01 7.30
N VAL A 87 -9.54 -22.00 7.82
CA VAL A 87 -8.56 -21.82 8.91
C VAL A 87 -7.48 -20.79 8.53
N GLU A 88 -7.06 -20.79 7.26
CA GLU A 88 -6.10 -19.85 6.70
C GLU A 88 -6.61 -18.40 6.76
N GLU A 89 -7.86 -18.17 6.34
CA GLU A 89 -8.49 -16.84 6.44
C GLU A 89 -8.63 -16.38 7.89
N VAL A 90 -8.96 -17.28 8.82
CA VAL A 90 -9.02 -16.94 10.24
C VAL A 90 -7.64 -16.54 10.79
N LEU A 91 -6.61 -17.35 10.52
CA LEU A 91 -5.22 -17.05 10.93
C LEU A 91 -4.78 -15.71 10.38
N ARG A 92 -4.97 -15.49 9.07
CA ARG A 92 -4.67 -14.24 8.39
C ARG A 92 -5.33 -13.06 9.08
N ALA A 93 -6.63 -13.14 9.33
CA ALA A 93 -7.40 -12.06 9.94
C ALA A 93 -6.84 -11.67 11.32
N PHE A 94 -6.57 -12.66 12.18
CA PHE A 94 -6.02 -12.39 13.51
C PHE A 94 -4.59 -11.86 13.46
N ILE A 95 -3.70 -12.42 12.62
CA ILE A 95 -2.31 -11.97 12.50
C ILE A 95 -2.26 -10.52 12.00
N LEU A 96 -2.97 -10.22 10.90
CA LEU A 96 -2.93 -8.90 10.28
C LEU A 96 -3.63 -7.84 11.14
N GLN A 97 -4.79 -8.14 11.74
CA GLN A 97 -5.51 -7.16 12.57
C GLN A 97 -4.82 -6.92 13.92
N GLU A 98 -4.23 -7.95 14.53
CA GLU A 98 -3.46 -7.74 15.77
C GLU A 98 -2.28 -6.82 15.50
N ALA A 99 -1.51 -7.12 14.45
CA ALA A 99 -0.41 -6.28 14.04
C ALA A 99 -0.93 -4.85 13.77
N PHE A 100 -2.00 -4.72 13.01
CA PHE A 100 -2.56 -3.42 12.66
C PHE A 100 -2.86 -2.51 13.87
N HIS A 101 -3.46 -3.06 14.93
CA HIS A 101 -3.91 -2.30 16.10
C HIS A 101 -2.85 -2.14 17.21
N ASN A 102 -1.91 -3.07 17.32
CA ASN A 102 -0.92 -3.09 18.40
C ASN A 102 0.50 -2.72 17.96
N GLU A 103 0.71 -2.44 16.68
CA GLU A 103 1.99 -1.96 16.16
C GLU A 103 2.45 -0.64 16.80
N GLU A 104 3.72 -0.62 17.18
CA GLU A 104 4.45 0.62 17.45
C GLU A 104 4.88 1.23 16.11
N ILE A 105 4.08 2.18 15.63
CA ILE A 105 4.40 3.09 14.53
C ILE A 105 4.88 4.44 15.08
N PHE A 106 5.49 5.26 14.23
CA PHE A 106 6.05 6.55 14.59
C PHE A 106 5.15 7.38 15.52
N SER A 107 5.73 7.80 16.65
CA SER A 107 5.07 8.66 17.63
C SER A 107 6.09 9.53 18.36
N MET A 108 5.77 10.82 18.53
CA MET A 108 6.55 11.75 19.37
C MET A 108 5.77 12.22 20.60
N LYS A 109 4.75 11.47 21.03
CA LYS A 109 3.98 11.80 22.24
C LYS A 109 4.89 11.72 23.47
N THR A 110 4.98 12.79 24.25
CA THR A 110 5.82 12.88 25.46
C THR A 110 5.38 11.93 26.58
N ALA A 111 4.09 11.60 26.62
CA ALA A 111 3.55 10.53 27.43
C ALA A 111 2.91 9.50 26.50
N SER A 112 3.67 8.48 26.10
CA SER A 112 3.05 7.21 25.76
C SER A 112 2.73 6.54 27.09
N LYS A 113 1.46 6.54 27.51
CA LYS A 113 1.08 5.60 28.55
C LYS A 113 1.39 4.21 28.01
N LYS A 114 2.46 3.58 28.50
CA LYS A 114 2.60 2.12 28.46
C LYS A 114 1.57 1.57 29.44
N GLU A 115 0.29 1.72 29.09
CA GLU A 115 -0.74 0.92 29.74
C GLU A 115 -0.41 -0.53 29.41
N GLU A 116 -0.38 -1.40 30.42
CA GLU A 116 -0.32 -2.85 30.20
C GLU A 116 -1.53 -3.22 29.36
N LYS A 117 -1.30 -3.38 28.05
CA LYS A 117 -2.31 -3.87 27.13
C LYS A 117 -2.46 -5.36 27.34
N ASN A 118 -3.71 -5.79 27.43
CA ASN A 118 -4.03 -7.20 27.37
C ASN A 118 -3.66 -7.72 25.98
N THR A 119 -3.03 -8.88 25.94
CA THR A 119 -2.53 -9.50 24.71
C THR A 119 -3.45 -10.63 24.28
N ILE A 120 -3.45 -10.92 22.97
CA ILE A 120 -4.01 -12.16 22.47
C ILE A 120 -2.87 -13.07 22.02
N SER A 121 -3.08 -14.37 22.11
CA SER A 121 -2.23 -15.40 21.51
C SER A 121 -3.10 -16.32 20.66
N LEU A 122 -2.54 -17.01 19.67
CA LEU A 122 -3.32 -17.87 18.77
C LEU A 122 -3.05 -19.34 19.11
N TYR A 123 -4.08 -20.17 19.16
CA TYR A 123 -3.99 -21.61 19.36
C TYR A 123 -4.55 -22.36 18.16
N LEU A 124 -3.74 -23.26 17.61
CA LEU A 124 -4.13 -24.20 16.58
C LEU A 124 -3.27 -25.46 16.70
N ALA A 125 -3.90 -26.60 17.00
CA ALA A 125 -3.17 -27.84 17.24
C ALA A 125 -2.45 -28.40 16.00
N ASP A 126 -2.89 -28.03 14.79
CA ASP A 126 -2.36 -28.53 13.52
C ASP A 126 -1.15 -27.70 13.05
N GLU A 127 0.03 -28.31 13.06
CA GLU A 127 1.31 -27.70 12.68
C GLU A 127 1.41 -27.31 11.20
N LYS A 128 0.55 -27.84 10.32
CA LYS A 128 0.69 -27.64 8.87
C LYS A 128 0.56 -26.17 8.43
N TYR A 129 -0.01 -25.32 9.28
CA TYR A 129 -0.20 -23.89 9.01
C TYR A 129 0.99 -23.01 9.44
N HIS A 130 2.09 -23.57 9.96
CA HIS A 130 3.21 -22.77 10.47
C HIS A 130 3.83 -21.88 9.38
N LEU A 131 4.10 -22.44 8.20
CA LEU A 131 4.65 -21.68 7.08
C LEU A 131 3.69 -20.57 6.62
N PHE A 132 2.39 -20.86 6.57
CA PHE A 132 1.36 -19.86 6.25
C PHE A 132 1.38 -18.71 7.27
N ALA A 133 1.37 -19.02 8.58
CA ALA A 133 1.41 -17.99 9.62
C ALA A 133 2.70 -17.15 9.56
N GLU A 134 3.86 -17.76 9.29
CA GLU A 134 5.13 -17.05 9.14
C GLU A 134 5.13 -16.11 7.93
N GLU A 135 4.52 -16.52 6.82
CA GLU A 135 4.32 -15.64 5.66
C GLU A 135 3.50 -14.40 6.01
N TYR A 136 2.39 -14.56 6.75
CA TYR A 136 1.58 -13.41 7.16
C TYR A 136 2.23 -12.54 8.23
N VAL A 137 3.12 -13.09 9.05
CA VAL A 137 3.97 -12.28 9.95
C VAL A 137 4.91 -11.39 9.14
N ILE A 138 5.52 -11.91 8.07
CA ILE A 138 6.37 -11.11 7.17
C ILE A 138 5.54 -10.02 6.48
N LEU A 139 4.36 -10.36 5.94
CA LEU A 139 3.46 -9.39 5.33
C LEU A 139 3.02 -8.30 6.32
N ALA A 140 2.67 -8.67 7.55
CA ALA A 140 2.30 -7.71 8.59
C ALA A 140 3.45 -6.74 8.91
N ASN A 141 4.69 -7.23 9.01
CA ASN A 141 5.86 -6.36 9.21
C ASN A 141 6.10 -5.41 8.01
N ALA A 142 5.86 -5.87 6.78
CA ALA A 142 5.96 -5.02 5.61
C ALA A 142 4.88 -3.93 5.58
N ILE A 143 3.64 -4.28 5.89
CA ILE A 143 2.52 -3.33 6.03
C ILE A 143 2.84 -2.32 7.14
N LYS A 144 3.31 -2.77 8.30
CA LYS A 144 3.79 -1.92 9.40
C LYS A 144 4.80 -0.89 8.93
N GLY A 145 5.82 -1.32 8.20
CA GLY A 145 6.87 -0.43 7.73
C GLY A 145 6.34 0.65 6.78
N ALA A 146 5.42 0.30 5.89
CA ALA A 146 4.73 1.27 5.04
C ALA A 146 3.92 2.27 5.88
N ARG A 147 3.14 1.77 6.85
CA ARG A 147 2.32 2.58 7.76
C ARG A 147 3.13 3.52 8.65
N ASP A 148 4.28 3.05 9.12
CA ASP A 148 5.25 3.82 9.93
C ASP A 148 5.70 5.07 9.18
N LEU A 149 6.06 4.92 7.90
CA LEU A 149 6.45 6.06 7.07
C LEU A 149 5.24 6.94 6.69
N GLN A 150 4.09 6.35 6.37
CA GLN A 150 2.85 7.08 6.08
C GLN A 150 2.44 8.01 7.23
N ILE A 151 2.57 7.56 8.49
CA ILE A 151 2.17 8.36 9.65
C ILE A 151 3.24 9.37 10.06
N THR A 152 4.50 9.15 9.71
CA THR A 152 5.62 10.02 10.07
C THR A 152 5.39 11.42 9.50
N PRO A 153 5.54 12.50 10.31
CA PRO A 153 5.22 13.85 9.86
C PRO A 153 6.24 14.34 8.83
N PRO A 154 5.85 15.25 7.92
CA PRO A 154 6.64 15.64 6.75
C PRO A 154 7.94 16.36 7.11
N ASN A 155 8.03 17.01 8.28
CA ASN A 155 9.26 17.62 8.78
C ASN A 155 10.32 16.59 9.24
N ILE A 156 9.97 15.30 9.27
CA ILE A 156 10.86 14.18 9.61
C ILE A 156 10.98 13.22 8.42
N ALA A 157 9.84 12.88 7.79
CA ALA A 157 9.78 12.05 6.60
C ALA A 157 10.02 12.88 5.33
N THR A 158 11.16 13.56 5.24
CA THR A 158 11.59 14.24 4.01
C THR A 158 12.10 13.22 2.99
N SER A 159 12.17 13.60 1.71
CA SER A 159 12.72 12.76 0.63
C SER A 159 14.07 12.13 1.00
N GLU A 160 14.97 12.91 1.59
CA GLU A 160 16.31 12.49 1.99
C GLU A 160 16.28 11.51 3.17
N LYS A 161 15.40 11.76 4.16
CA LYS A 161 15.28 10.94 5.37
C LYS A 161 14.59 9.61 5.09
N ILE A 162 13.55 9.60 4.26
CA ILE A 162 12.92 8.37 3.80
C ILE A 162 13.92 7.52 3.02
N ALA A 163 14.66 8.12 2.07
CA ALA A 163 15.67 7.39 1.30
C ALA A 163 16.75 6.78 2.19
N ALA A 164 17.26 7.53 3.17
CA ALA A 164 18.26 7.02 4.12
C ALA A 164 17.71 5.88 4.99
N LYS A 165 16.47 5.99 5.49
CA LYS A 165 15.82 4.94 6.29
C LYS A 165 15.63 3.65 5.48
N ILE A 166 15.17 3.76 4.23
CA ILE A 166 15.02 2.59 3.35
C ILE A 166 16.37 1.94 3.06
N GLU A 167 17.40 2.74 2.74
CA GLU A 167 18.76 2.22 2.51
C GLU A 167 19.32 1.48 3.75
N GLU A 168 19.20 2.08 4.94
CA GLU A 168 19.66 1.48 6.20
C GLU A 168 18.91 0.18 6.53
N GLU A 169 17.57 0.21 6.46
CA GLU A 169 16.73 -0.93 6.83
C GLU A 169 16.86 -2.08 5.82
N PHE A 170 16.83 -1.79 4.52
CA PHE A 170 16.73 -2.83 3.50
C PHE A 170 18.09 -3.46 3.21
N SER A 171 19.20 -2.74 3.43
CA SER A 171 20.56 -3.28 3.32
C SER A 171 20.86 -4.39 4.34
N GLN A 172 20.03 -4.54 5.39
CA GLN A 172 20.13 -5.67 6.33
C GLN A 172 19.79 -7.01 5.68
N ASN A 173 19.05 -7.01 4.57
CA ASN A 173 18.77 -8.22 3.79
C ASN A 173 19.71 -8.28 2.58
N PRO A 174 20.69 -9.21 2.53
CA PRO A 174 21.67 -9.28 1.45
C PRO A 174 21.07 -9.69 0.10
N ALA A 175 19.81 -10.16 0.06
CA ALA A 175 19.10 -10.43 -1.19
C ALA A 175 18.56 -9.15 -1.87
N LEU A 176 18.50 -8.02 -1.15
CA LEU A 176 18.07 -6.73 -1.66
C LEU A 176 19.28 -5.90 -2.08
N LYS A 177 19.19 -5.31 -3.27
CA LYS A 177 20.12 -4.27 -3.72
C LYS A 177 19.41 -2.93 -3.70
N VAL A 178 19.90 -1.99 -2.89
CA VAL A 178 19.36 -0.63 -2.83
C VAL A 178 20.31 0.32 -3.58
N THR A 179 19.76 1.20 -4.40
CA THR A 179 20.50 2.27 -5.09
C THR A 179 19.75 3.58 -4.90
N VAL A 180 20.43 4.60 -4.40
CA VAL A 180 19.86 5.93 -4.17
C VAL A 180 20.46 6.92 -5.17
N LEU A 181 19.65 7.37 -6.12
CA LEU A 181 20.00 8.48 -7.00
C LEU A 181 19.74 9.78 -6.25
N LYS A 182 20.79 10.60 -6.09
CA LYS A 182 20.68 11.95 -5.54
C LYS A 182 20.52 12.93 -6.70
N ARG A 183 20.40 14.22 -6.39
CA ARG A 183 20.14 15.28 -7.37
C ARG A 183 21.02 15.18 -8.63
N LYS A 184 22.34 15.03 -8.47
CA LYS A 184 23.29 14.97 -9.60
C LYS A 184 23.04 13.77 -10.50
N GLU A 185 22.73 12.61 -9.93
CA GLU A 185 22.40 11.41 -10.69
C GLU A 185 21.03 11.55 -11.37
N ILE A 186 20.05 12.17 -10.71
CA ILE A 186 18.72 12.47 -11.27
C ILE A 186 18.83 13.42 -12.48
N GLU A 187 19.65 14.47 -12.37
CA GLU A 187 19.96 15.39 -13.48
C GLU A 187 20.65 14.66 -14.64
N LYS A 188 21.60 13.77 -14.34
CA LYS A 188 22.28 12.95 -15.35
C LYS A 188 21.34 11.99 -16.08
N GLU A 189 20.38 11.41 -15.37
CA GLU A 189 19.33 10.57 -15.95
C GLU A 189 18.23 11.38 -16.65
N GLN A 190 18.30 12.71 -16.63
CA GLN A 190 17.34 13.62 -17.28
C GLN A 190 15.90 13.45 -16.77
N MET A 191 15.74 13.11 -15.49
CA MET A 191 14.42 13.05 -14.83
C MET A 191 13.88 14.45 -14.54
N ASN A 192 13.67 15.23 -15.59
CA ASN A 192 13.37 16.64 -15.48
C ASN A 192 11.95 16.92 -14.98
N LEU A 193 11.00 15.98 -15.11
CA LEU A 193 9.67 16.14 -14.51
C LEU A 193 9.76 16.00 -13.00
N LEU A 194 10.56 15.06 -12.48
CA LEU A 194 10.87 15.00 -11.04
C LEU A 194 11.55 16.29 -10.56
N LEU A 195 12.54 16.78 -11.30
CA LEU A 195 13.24 18.02 -10.94
C LEU A 195 12.34 19.25 -11.00
N ALA A 196 11.39 19.31 -11.93
CA ALA A 196 10.41 20.39 -12.03
C ALA A 196 9.48 20.42 -10.82
N VAL A 197 8.94 19.27 -10.40
CA VAL A 197 8.12 19.18 -9.19
C VAL A 197 8.91 19.57 -7.94
N ASN A 198 10.18 19.16 -7.87
CA ASN A 198 11.05 19.47 -6.75
C ASN A 198 11.49 20.95 -6.67
N SER A 199 11.37 21.75 -7.73
CA SER A 199 12.06 23.04 -7.83
C SER A 199 11.66 24.07 -6.78
N GLY A 200 10.53 23.87 -6.10
CA GLY A 200 10.07 24.70 -4.98
C GLY A 200 10.40 24.15 -3.58
N SER A 201 11.05 22.99 -3.48
CA SER A 201 11.34 22.34 -2.20
C SER A 201 12.70 22.75 -1.65
N SER A 202 12.76 22.91 -0.33
CA SER A 202 14.01 23.03 0.42
C SER A 202 14.74 21.70 0.61
N TYR A 203 14.10 20.58 0.25
CA TYR A 203 14.67 19.23 0.33
C TYR A 203 14.95 18.71 -1.07
N GLU A 204 16.16 18.17 -1.27
CA GLU A 204 16.58 17.64 -2.56
C GLU A 204 15.80 16.36 -2.93
N PRO A 205 15.53 16.10 -4.22
CA PRO A 205 14.78 14.93 -4.63
C PRO A 205 15.63 13.66 -4.45
N ARG A 206 14.96 12.53 -4.33
CA ARG A 206 15.58 11.20 -4.31
C ARG A 206 14.82 10.27 -5.23
N CYS A 207 15.55 9.45 -5.98
CA CYS A 207 14.99 8.27 -6.63
C CYS A 207 15.66 7.05 -6.03
N VAL A 208 14.88 6.23 -5.31
CA VAL A 208 15.39 5.03 -4.63
C VAL A 208 14.95 3.81 -5.40
N ILE A 209 15.91 3.00 -5.83
CA ILE A 209 15.68 1.73 -6.50
C ILE A 209 15.98 0.59 -5.54
N VAL A 210 15.01 -0.28 -5.31
CA VAL A 210 15.16 -1.51 -4.54
C VAL A 210 14.97 -2.69 -5.48
N GLU A 211 16.00 -3.52 -5.66
CA GLU A 211 15.95 -4.68 -6.54
C GLU A 211 16.00 -5.99 -5.74
N TYR A 212 15.11 -6.92 -6.08
CA TYR A 212 15.14 -8.31 -5.65
C TYR A 212 15.13 -9.23 -6.89
N ASN A 213 16.21 -9.98 -7.08
CA ASN A 213 16.35 -10.92 -8.21
C ASN A 213 16.34 -12.37 -7.69
N GLY A 214 15.16 -12.84 -7.28
CA GLY A 214 14.92 -14.15 -6.68
C GLY A 214 14.73 -15.30 -7.68
N ASN A 215 14.66 -15.02 -8.99
CA ASN A 215 14.52 -16.03 -10.03
C ASN A 215 15.52 -15.84 -11.17
N PRO A 216 16.77 -16.32 -11.01
CA PRO A 216 17.81 -16.19 -12.04
C PRO A 216 17.48 -16.83 -13.40
N GLU A 217 16.52 -17.76 -13.43
CA GLU A 217 16.10 -18.47 -14.64
C GLU A 217 15.06 -17.69 -15.46
N SER A 218 14.32 -16.77 -14.82
CA SER A 218 13.29 -15.99 -15.50
C SER A 218 13.89 -14.72 -16.12
N LYS A 219 13.39 -14.39 -17.31
CA LYS A 219 13.64 -13.11 -17.98
C LYS A 219 12.60 -12.06 -17.62
N GLU A 220 11.52 -12.46 -16.97
CA GLU A 220 10.50 -11.55 -16.46
C GLU A 220 11.09 -10.76 -15.29
N LYS A 221 10.82 -9.45 -15.29
CA LYS A 221 11.11 -8.53 -14.20
C LYS A 221 9.94 -7.57 -14.07
N TYR A 222 9.25 -7.63 -12.94
CA TYR A 222 8.18 -6.68 -12.62
C TYR A 222 8.81 -5.45 -11.97
N VAL A 223 8.40 -4.26 -12.37
CA VAL A 223 8.91 -3.02 -11.79
C VAL A 223 7.75 -2.21 -11.24
N TYR A 224 7.78 -2.00 -9.93
CA TYR A 224 6.80 -1.26 -9.15
C TYR A 224 7.27 0.19 -9.00
N VAL A 225 6.51 1.17 -9.49
CA VAL A 225 6.88 2.59 -9.43
C VAL A 225 5.91 3.30 -8.49
N GLY A 226 6.40 3.87 -7.40
CA GLY A 226 5.52 4.49 -6.42
C GLY A 226 5.60 6.00 -6.40
N LYS A 227 4.45 6.68 -6.37
CA LYS A 227 4.38 8.13 -6.11
C LYS A 227 4.90 8.42 -4.70
N GLY A 228 5.87 9.33 -4.60
CA GLY A 228 6.62 9.60 -3.37
C GLY A 228 6.58 11.06 -2.94
N ILE A 229 5.44 11.75 -3.09
CA ILE A 229 5.33 13.15 -2.68
C ILE A 229 5.24 13.22 -1.15
N CYS A 230 6.32 13.59 -0.47
CA CYS A 230 6.44 13.47 0.99
C CYS A 230 5.56 14.52 1.70
N PHE A 231 5.34 15.66 1.06
CA PHE A 231 4.25 16.58 1.34
C PHE A 231 3.83 17.34 0.08
N ASP A 232 2.51 17.49 -0.10
CA ASP A 232 1.92 18.12 -1.27
C ASP A 232 1.12 19.39 -0.90
N THR A 233 1.65 20.56 -1.26
CA THR A 233 0.94 21.85 -1.12
C THR A 233 0.07 22.18 -2.33
N GLY A 234 0.23 21.42 -3.43
CA GLY A 234 -0.25 21.72 -4.77
C GLY A 234 0.61 22.70 -5.57
N GLY A 235 1.71 23.19 -5.02
CA GLY A 235 2.52 24.23 -5.67
C GLY A 235 1.72 25.52 -5.85
N TYR A 236 1.93 26.23 -6.96
CA TYR A 236 1.21 27.48 -7.24
C TYR A 236 -0.30 27.29 -7.45
N ASN A 237 -0.74 26.15 -7.96
CA ASN A 237 -2.14 25.67 -7.90
C ASN A 237 -2.48 25.12 -6.51
N THR A 238 -2.34 25.97 -5.49
CA THR A 238 -2.38 25.53 -4.09
C THR A 238 -3.69 24.85 -3.68
N LYS A 239 -3.58 23.82 -2.83
CA LYS A 239 -4.72 23.17 -2.15
C LYS A 239 -5.41 24.06 -1.10
N GLY A 240 -4.82 25.21 -0.76
CA GLY A 240 -5.36 26.13 0.25
C GLY A 240 -5.56 25.44 1.60
N TYR A 241 -6.79 25.39 2.09
CA TYR A 241 -7.13 24.76 3.38
C TYR A 241 -7.25 23.23 3.33
N HIS A 242 -7.07 22.60 2.16
CA HIS A 242 -7.23 21.16 1.97
C HIS A 242 -5.91 20.36 2.07
N MET A 243 -4.94 20.86 2.84
CA MET A 243 -3.62 20.23 3.02
C MET A 243 -3.58 19.18 4.15
N ASP A 244 -4.67 18.98 4.90
CA ASP A 244 -4.72 17.90 5.89
C ASP A 244 -4.60 16.53 5.20
N GLY A 245 -3.81 15.64 5.80
CA GLY A 245 -3.51 14.32 5.24
C GLY A 245 -2.47 14.29 4.11
N MET A 246 -1.92 15.42 3.65
CA MET A 246 -0.97 15.42 2.50
C MET A 246 0.37 14.73 2.77
N LYS A 247 0.68 14.39 4.02
CA LYS A 247 1.82 13.50 4.34
C LYS A 247 1.64 12.08 3.79
N PHE A 248 0.42 11.67 3.49
CA PHE A 248 0.13 10.35 2.92
C PHE A 248 0.37 10.31 1.41
N ASP A 249 0.75 11.42 0.79
CA ASP A 249 0.88 11.50 -0.67
C ASP A 249 2.14 10.80 -1.25
N MET A 250 2.93 10.22 -0.35
CA MET A 250 4.07 9.33 -0.60
C MET A 250 3.73 7.83 -0.47
N SER A 251 2.47 7.50 -0.18
CA SER A 251 2.04 6.13 0.14
C SER A 251 2.44 5.13 -0.94
N GLY A 252 2.31 5.52 -2.22
CA GLY A 252 2.66 4.67 -3.35
C GLY A 252 4.10 4.17 -3.32
N SER A 253 5.05 5.07 -3.06
CA SER A 253 6.48 4.77 -2.92
C SER A 253 6.75 3.73 -1.84
N VAL A 254 6.20 3.92 -0.65
CA VAL A 254 6.46 2.99 0.46
C VAL A 254 5.74 1.66 0.30
N ILE A 255 4.52 1.65 -0.25
CA ILE A 255 3.80 0.42 -0.57
C ILE A 255 4.64 -0.45 -1.53
N CYS A 256 5.16 0.15 -2.62
CA CYS A 256 5.99 -0.56 -3.59
C CYS A 256 7.27 -1.13 -2.96
N ALA A 257 7.99 -0.32 -2.18
CA ALA A 257 9.25 -0.74 -1.55
C ALA A 257 9.04 -1.88 -0.55
N TYR A 258 8.04 -1.78 0.33
CA TYR A 258 7.78 -2.81 1.33
C TYR A 258 7.19 -4.09 0.74
N ALA A 259 6.47 -4.04 -0.38
CA ALA A 259 6.08 -5.24 -1.13
C ALA A 259 7.32 -6.00 -1.64
N VAL A 260 8.33 -5.30 -2.17
CA VAL A 260 9.60 -5.91 -2.61
C VAL A 260 10.39 -6.48 -1.42
N LYS A 261 10.45 -5.76 -0.30
CA LYS A 261 11.06 -6.27 0.94
C LYS A 261 10.40 -7.57 1.40
N ALA A 262 9.07 -7.62 1.43
CA ALA A 262 8.32 -8.82 1.80
C ALA A 262 8.64 -10.00 0.87
N LEU A 263 8.68 -9.78 -0.45
CA LEU A 263 9.03 -10.82 -1.43
C LEU A 263 10.44 -11.39 -1.20
N ALA A 264 11.40 -10.53 -0.85
CA ALA A 264 12.76 -10.96 -0.52
C ALA A 264 12.82 -11.75 0.80
N GLU A 265 12.09 -11.33 1.84
CA GLU A 265 12.00 -12.04 3.12
C GLU A 265 11.29 -13.40 2.99
N LEU A 266 10.26 -13.48 2.12
CA LEU A 266 9.58 -14.72 1.73
C LEU A 266 10.43 -15.61 0.83
N LYS A 267 11.56 -15.11 0.32
CA LYS A 267 12.41 -15.80 -0.67
C LYS A 267 11.61 -16.25 -1.90
N ALA A 268 10.68 -15.41 -2.35
CA ALA A 268 9.82 -15.73 -3.48
C ALA A 268 10.64 -15.92 -4.76
N LYS A 269 10.32 -16.94 -5.56
CA LYS A 269 11.02 -17.22 -6.84
C LYS A 269 10.56 -16.24 -7.95
N VAL A 270 10.87 -14.95 -7.78
CA VAL A 270 10.45 -13.85 -8.68
C VAL A 270 11.57 -12.82 -8.84
N ASN A 271 11.55 -12.06 -9.94
CA ASN A 271 12.36 -10.86 -10.09
C ASN A 271 11.45 -9.63 -10.07
N VAL A 272 11.70 -8.76 -9.10
CA VAL A 272 10.91 -7.56 -8.88
C VAL A 272 11.81 -6.39 -8.48
N SER A 273 11.43 -5.18 -8.83
CA SER A 273 12.07 -3.98 -8.31
C SER A 273 11.06 -2.92 -7.94
N ALA A 274 11.38 -2.08 -6.97
CA ALA A 274 10.62 -0.89 -6.65
C ALA A 274 11.44 0.36 -7.01
N ILE A 275 10.76 1.39 -7.53
CA ILE A 275 11.29 2.73 -7.76
C ILE A 275 10.46 3.69 -6.91
N MET A 276 11.08 4.35 -5.95
CA MET A 276 10.46 5.38 -5.11
C MET A 276 10.83 6.76 -5.67
N MET A 277 9.84 7.50 -6.16
CA MET A 277 10.02 8.85 -6.72
C MET A 277 9.76 9.90 -5.62
N LEU A 278 10.77 10.20 -4.81
CA LEU A 278 10.66 10.97 -3.58
C LEU A 278 10.99 12.46 -3.78
N THR A 279 10.04 13.33 -3.48
CA THR A 279 10.21 14.79 -3.42
C THR A 279 9.07 15.40 -2.61
N ASP A 280 9.13 16.69 -2.31
CA ASP A 280 7.94 17.47 -1.96
C ASP A 280 7.45 18.27 -3.17
N ASN A 281 6.18 18.69 -3.10
CA ASN A 281 5.61 19.72 -3.95
C ASN A 281 5.35 20.95 -3.08
N ALA A 282 6.21 21.97 -3.22
CA ALA A 282 6.25 23.12 -2.34
C ALA A 282 6.24 24.43 -3.13
N ILE A 283 5.90 25.52 -2.46
CA ILE A 283 5.87 26.87 -3.05
C ILE A 283 7.13 27.61 -2.60
N ASP A 284 7.87 28.12 -3.57
CA ASP A 284 9.02 29.00 -3.37
C ASP A 284 9.20 29.92 -4.59
N THR A 285 10.16 30.83 -4.51
CA THR A 285 10.61 31.75 -5.57
C THR A 285 11.09 31.07 -6.86
N HIS A 286 11.43 29.77 -6.79
CA HIS A 286 11.89 28.96 -7.93
C HIS A 286 10.95 27.79 -8.26
N ALA A 287 9.79 27.70 -7.60
CA ALA A 287 8.82 26.65 -7.87
C ALA A 287 8.29 26.75 -9.30
N THR A 288 8.09 25.58 -9.92
CA THR A 288 7.47 25.48 -11.24
C THR A 288 6.11 26.15 -11.22
N VAL A 289 5.82 26.94 -12.26
CA VAL A 289 4.55 27.67 -12.43
C VAL A 289 3.72 27.05 -13.56
N PRO A 290 2.40 27.27 -13.57
CA PRO A 290 1.57 26.94 -14.74
C PRO A 290 2.14 27.50 -16.05
N GLU A 291 1.83 26.83 -17.16
CA GLU A 291 2.34 27.11 -18.53
C GLU A 291 3.84 26.79 -18.72
N SER A 292 4.54 26.28 -17.70
CA SER A 292 5.91 25.78 -17.85
C SER A 292 5.95 24.56 -18.75
N VAL A 293 6.88 24.51 -19.70
CA VAL A 293 7.10 23.35 -20.57
C VAL A 293 8.39 22.63 -20.20
N ILE A 294 8.27 21.36 -19.82
CA ILE A 294 9.38 20.54 -19.33
C ILE A 294 9.58 19.33 -20.25
N LYS A 295 10.83 19.07 -20.63
CA LYS A 295 11.21 17.87 -21.39
C LYS A 295 11.47 16.71 -20.44
N SER A 296 10.61 15.70 -20.43
CA SER A 296 10.74 14.50 -19.60
C SER A 296 11.96 13.64 -19.92
N MET A 297 12.23 12.64 -19.07
CA MET A 297 13.25 11.60 -19.31
C MET A 297 13.02 10.86 -20.63
N SER A 298 11.75 10.68 -21.02
CA SER A 298 11.39 10.04 -22.30
C SER A 298 11.72 10.87 -23.54
N GLY A 299 12.06 12.16 -23.34
CA GLY A 299 12.25 13.14 -24.39
C GLY A 299 10.98 13.86 -24.83
N LYS A 300 9.78 13.40 -24.43
CA LYS A 300 8.52 14.10 -24.65
C LYS A 300 8.45 15.39 -23.83
N THR A 301 7.84 16.42 -24.37
CA THR A 301 7.59 17.69 -23.69
C THR A 301 6.22 17.72 -23.03
N VAL A 302 6.15 18.24 -21.81
CA VAL A 302 4.92 18.35 -21.01
C VAL A 302 4.74 19.80 -20.59
N GLU A 303 3.61 20.39 -20.99
CA GLU A 303 3.12 21.65 -20.45
C GLU A 303 2.42 21.38 -19.11
N ILE A 304 2.91 22.04 -18.07
CA ILE A 304 2.37 21.95 -16.71
C ILE A 304 1.27 23.00 -16.61
N THR A 305 0.03 22.56 -16.73
CA THR A 305 -1.16 23.42 -16.62
C THR A 305 -1.69 23.50 -15.19
N ASP A 306 -1.37 22.50 -14.37
CA ASP A 306 -1.75 22.46 -12.95
C ASP A 306 -0.62 21.84 -12.12
N THR A 307 -0.06 22.58 -11.18
CA THR A 307 1.03 22.11 -10.32
C THR A 307 0.56 21.18 -9.19
N ASP A 308 -0.75 21.01 -8.98
CA ASP A 308 -1.36 20.02 -8.08
C ASP A 308 -1.56 18.65 -8.76
N ALA A 309 -1.25 18.58 -10.05
CA ALA A 309 -1.17 17.33 -10.82
C ALA A 309 0.31 16.90 -10.98
N GLU A 310 1.08 16.99 -9.90
CA GLU A 310 2.52 16.69 -9.83
C GLU A 310 2.83 15.20 -9.79
N GLY A 311 1.97 14.40 -9.15
CA GLY A 311 2.21 12.97 -8.93
C GLY A 311 2.43 12.21 -10.23
N ARG A 312 1.69 12.57 -11.29
CA ARG A 312 1.84 11.94 -12.61
C ARG A 312 3.13 12.36 -13.31
N LEU A 313 3.66 13.55 -13.00
CA LEU A 313 4.92 14.04 -13.54
C LEU A 313 6.10 13.24 -12.97
N VAL A 314 6.15 13.05 -11.65
CA VAL A 314 7.24 12.27 -11.03
C VAL A 314 7.18 10.80 -11.42
N LEU A 315 5.97 10.23 -11.54
CA LEU A 315 5.77 8.86 -12.00
C LEU A 315 6.17 8.66 -13.47
N ALA A 316 5.95 9.64 -14.34
CA ALA A 316 6.32 9.55 -15.75
C ALA A 316 7.82 9.26 -15.94
N ASP A 317 8.69 9.99 -15.24
CA ASP A 317 10.13 9.73 -15.28
C ASP A 317 10.48 8.36 -14.64
N GLY A 318 9.82 8.00 -13.53
CA GLY A 318 10.03 6.70 -12.87
C GLY A 318 9.61 5.50 -13.72
N LEU A 319 8.48 5.59 -14.42
CA LEU A 319 7.97 4.57 -15.35
C LEU A 319 8.93 4.38 -16.53
N PHE A 320 9.39 5.49 -17.12
CA PHE A 320 10.32 5.43 -18.23
C PHE A 320 11.68 4.87 -17.81
N TYR A 321 12.16 5.23 -16.61
CA TYR A 321 13.35 4.62 -16.02
C TYR A 321 13.18 3.11 -15.81
N GLY A 322 12.06 2.68 -15.22
CA GLY A 322 11.76 1.26 -15.04
C GLY A 322 11.74 0.49 -16.36
N ALA A 323 11.14 1.06 -17.39
CA ALA A 323 11.08 0.45 -18.71
C ALA A 323 12.46 0.31 -19.36
N THR A 324 13.30 1.34 -19.27
CA THR A 324 14.54 1.44 -20.09
C THR A 324 15.81 1.06 -19.35
N LYS A 325 15.90 1.33 -18.05
CA LYS A 325 17.10 1.07 -17.23
C LYS A 325 16.99 -0.24 -16.46
N LEU A 326 15.78 -0.60 -16.03
CA LEU A 326 15.53 -1.86 -15.34
C LEU A 326 14.99 -2.96 -16.27
N ASN A 327 14.73 -2.64 -17.55
CA ASN A 327 14.20 -3.58 -18.55
C ASN A 327 12.94 -4.31 -18.08
N ALA A 328 11.99 -3.55 -17.55
CA ALA A 328 10.74 -4.11 -17.05
C ALA A 328 10.00 -4.92 -18.14
N SER A 329 9.58 -6.13 -17.78
CA SER A 329 8.60 -6.91 -18.57
C SER A 329 7.16 -6.48 -18.30
N LEU A 330 6.93 -5.90 -17.12
CA LEU A 330 5.65 -5.35 -16.67
C LEU A 330 5.93 -4.19 -15.72
N LEU A 331 5.27 -3.08 -15.95
CA LEU A 331 5.24 -1.93 -15.05
C LEU A 331 3.96 -1.98 -14.23
N VAL A 332 4.09 -1.73 -12.92
CA VAL A 332 2.95 -1.43 -12.05
C VAL A 332 3.27 -0.14 -11.34
N ASP A 333 2.42 0.88 -11.39
CA ASP A 333 2.58 2.01 -10.47
C ASP A 333 1.50 2.02 -9.40
N VAL A 334 1.85 2.60 -8.25
CA VAL A 334 0.93 2.83 -7.14
C VAL A 334 1.01 4.29 -6.74
N ALA A 335 -0.14 4.95 -6.65
CA ALA A 335 -0.20 6.37 -6.39
C ALA A 335 -1.48 6.80 -5.69
N THR A 336 -1.35 7.72 -4.73
CA THR A 336 -2.44 8.56 -4.24
C THR A 336 -2.66 9.68 -5.28
N LEU A 337 -3.20 9.33 -6.44
CA LEU A 337 -3.03 10.18 -7.62
C LEU A 337 -4.12 11.23 -7.77
N THR A 338 -5.39 10.83 -7.71
CA THR A 338 -6.48 11.73 -8.11
C THR A 338 -7.58 11.83 -7.07
N GLY A 339 -7.99 13.07 -6.78
CA GLY A 339 -9.18 13.33 -5.97
C GLY A 339 -10.46 12.80 -6.64
N THR A 340 -10.51 12.73 -7.97
CA THR A 340 -11.66 12.21 -8.72
C THR A 340 -11.85 10.70 -8.52
N MET A 341 -10.79 9.92 -8.27
CA MET A 341 -10.92 8.51 -7.88
C MET A 341 -11.70 8.35 -6.58
N THR A 342 -11.43 9.21 -5.59
CA THR A 342 -12.17 9.19 -4.31
C THR A 342 -13.64 9.55 -4.48
N ARG A 343 -13.97 10.41 -5.46
CA ARG A 343 -15.36 10.74 -5.81
C ARG A 343 -16.07 9.58 -6.51
N ALA A 344 -15.35 8.83 -7.34
CA ALA A 344 -15.89 7.71 -8.10
C ALA A 344 -16.11 6.45 -7.25
N LEU A 345 -15.12 6.06 -6.44
CA LEU A 345 -15.10 4.78 -5.72
C LEU A 345 -15.16 4.93 -4.19
N GLY A 346 -15.21 6.17 -3.69
CA GLY A 346 -15.21 6.45 -2.25
C GLY A 346 -13.91 6.01 -1.58
N LYS A 347 -14.03 5.65 -0.30
CA LYS A 347 -12.95 5.05 0.50
C LYS A 347 -12.98 3.51 0.47
N THR A 348 -13.66 2.91 -0.52
CA THR A 348 -13.98 1.47 -0.52
C THR A 348 -13.11 0.64 -1.47
N TYR A 349 -12.85 1.15 -2.68
CA TYR A 349 -12.07 0.45 -3.70
C TYR A 349 -10.89 1.31 -4.16
N SER A 350 -9.74 0.67 -4.40
CA SER A 350 -8.68 1.25 -5.23
C SER A 350 -9.06 1.11 -6.70
N GLY A 351 -8.84 2.14 -7.50
CA GLY A 351 -9.09 2.10 -8.93
C GLY A 351 -7.87 1.58 -9.68
N ILE A 352 -8.05 0.52 -10.47
CA ILE A 352 -6.96 -0.16 -11.18
C ILE A 352 -7.19 -0.07 -12.68
N TYR A 353 -6.16 0.33 -13.41
CA TYR A 353 -6.15 0.32 -14.86
C TYR A 353 -5.15 -0.72 -15.35
N SER A 354 -5.41 -1.34 -16.49
CA SER A 354 -4.46 -2.27 -17.10
C SER A 354 -4.54 -2.23 -18.61
N THR A 355 -3.38 -2.25 -19.27
CA THR A 355 -3.29 -2.26 -20.73
C THR A 355 -3.66 -3.59 -21.38
N CYS A 356 -3.78 -4.68 -20.61
CA CYS A 356 -4.26 -5.96 -21.13
C CYS A 356 -5.10 -6.74 -20.12
N ASP A 357 -6.06 -7.52 -20.62
CA ASP A 357 -7.02 -8.27 -19.79
C ASP A 357 -6.34 -9.34 -18.93
N LYS A 358 -5.35 -10.04 -19.49
CA LYS A 358 -4.60 -11.08 -18.77
C LYS A 358 -3.94 -10.54 -17.50
N ASN A 359 -3.29 -9.38 -17.58
CA ASN A 359 -2.61 -8.79 -16.42
C ASN A 359 -3.64 -8.27 -15.39
N TRP A 360 -4.77 -7.72 -15.85
CA TRP A 360 -5.88 -7.39 -14.97
C TRP A 360 -6.41 -8.60 -14.22
N GLU A 361 -6.71 -9.71 -14.89
CA GLU A 361 -7.27 -10.92 -14.27
C GLU A 361 -6.31 -11.49 -13.21
N GLN A 362 -5.01 -11.50 -13.50
CA GLN A 362 -3.98 -11.91 -12.54
C GLN A 362 -3.93 -10.97 -11.33
N PHE A 363 -3.99 -9.66 -11.55
CA PHE A 363 -3.99 -8.67 -10.48
C PHE A 363 -5.25 -8.75 -9.63
N GLU A 364 -6.42 -8.90 -10.25
CA GLU A 364 -7.71 -9.06 -9.55
C GLU A 364 -7.72 -10.35 -8.71
N SER A 365 -7.17 -11.45 -9.23
CA SER A 365 -7.03 -12.69 -8.48
C SER A 365 -6.10 -12.53 -7.27
N ALA A 366 -4.99 -11.81 -7.43
CA ALA A 366 -4.08 -11.49 -6.34
C ALA A 366 -4.77 -10.60 -5.28
N ALA A 367 -5.54 -9.60 -5.69
CA ALA A 367 -6.28 -8.72 -4.79
C ALA A 367 -7.38 -9.46 -4.03
N LYS A 368 -8.11 -10.37 -4.70
CA LYS A 368 -9.09 -11.27 -4.06
C LYS A 368 -8.43 -12.15 -3.01
N THR A 369 -7.29 -12.76 -3.35
CA THR A 369 -6.47 -13.53 -2.41
C THR A 369 -6.01 -12.65 -1.26
N ALA A 370 -5.64 -11.39 -1.53
CA ALA A 370 -5.23 -10.43 -0.52
C ALA A 370 -6.38 -9.84 0.32
N HIS A 371 -7.64 -10.14 -0.03
CA HIS A 371 -8.83 -9.48 0.49
C HIS A 371 -8.80 -7.94 0.38
N GLU A 372 -8.11 -7.40 -0.62
CA GLU A 372 -8.06 -5.97 -0.89
C GLU A 372 -9.01 -5.62 -2.03
N ARG A 373 -9.85 -4.61 -1.80
CA ARG A 373 -10.91 -4.23 -2.75
C ARG A 373 -10.34 -3.38 -3.87
N VAL A 374 -10.33 -3.94 -5.07
CA VAL A 374 -9.90 -3.27 -6.30
C VAL A 374 -11.02 -3.25 -7.33
N TRP A 375 -11.05 -2.19 -8.15
CA TRP A 375 -12.04 -2.05 -9.21
C TRP A 375 -11.36 -1.70 -10.53
N ARG A 376 -11.72 -2.38 -11.62
CA ARG A 376 -11.16 -2.07 -12.94
C ARG A 376 -11.76 -0.79 -13.49
N MET A 377 -10.89 0.15 -13.84
CA MET A 377 -11.23 1.41 -14.49
C MET A 377 -10.86 1.35 -15.98
N PRO A 378 -11.59 2.07 -16.86
CA PRO A 378 -11.37 1.98 -18.30
C PRO A 378 -10.15 2.79 -18.76
N LEU A 379 -9.27 2.15 -19.56
CA LEU A 379 -8.27 2.83 -20.39
C LEU A 379 -8.81 2.99 -21.80
N HIS A 380 -9.32 4.17 -22.11
CA HIS A 380 -9.88 4.48 -23.43
C HIS A 380 -9.18 5.71 -24.03
N GLU A 381 -8.89 5.66 -25.32
CA GLU A 381 -8.16 6.74 -26.02
C GLU A 381 -8.89 8.09 -26.01
N ASP A 382 -10.22 8.10 -25.84
CA ASP A 382 -10.97 9.35 -25.66
C ASP A 382 -10.57 10.11 -24.39
N PHE A 383 -10.22 9.42 -23.32
CA PHE A 383 -9.69 10.04 -22.10
C PHE A 383 -8.28 10.59 -22.29
N HIS A 384 -7.61 10.25 -23.39
CA HIS A 384 -6.28 10.74 -23.67
C HIS A 384 -6.27 12.01 -24.53
N LYS A 385 -7.33 12.25 -25.31
CA LYS A 385 -7.47 13.46 -26.14
C LYS A 385 -7.16 14.75 -25.38
N PRO A 386 -7.64 14.96 -24.13
CA PRO A 386 -7.37 16.18 -23.36
C PRO A 386 -5.88 16.40 -23.08
N ASN A 387 -5.13 15.33 -22.83
CA ASN A 387 -3.68 15.42 -22.61
C ASN A 387 -2.94 15.89 -23.86
N LYS A 388 -3.50 15.70 -25.07
CA LYS A 388 -2.86 16.09 -26.34
C LYS A 388 -3.30 17.47 -26.85
N LEU A 389 -3.99 18.27 -26.03
CA LEU A 389 -4.51 19.57 -26.44
C LEU A 389 -3.53 20.73 -26.28
N SER A 390 -2.34 20.48 -25.70
CA SER A 390 -1.28 21.48 -25.57
C SER A 390 -1.01 22.18 -26.91
N LYS A 391 -0.77 23.48 -26.85
CA LYS A 391 -0.38 24.26 -28.05
C LYS A 391 1.13 24.37 -28.21
N VAL A 392 1.89 24.04 -27.16
CA VAL A 392 3.33 24.33 -27.06
C VAL A 392 4.17 23.10 -26.69
N ALA A 393 3.55 22.02 -26.25
CA ALA A 393 4.20 20.77 -25.85
C ALA A 393 3.50 19.54 -26.46
N ASP A 394 4.11 18.36 -26.31
CA ASP A 394 3.50 17.10 -26.76
C ASP A 394 2.27 16.74 -25.90
N LEU A 395 2.31 17.07 -24.61
CA LEU A 395 1.28 16.74 -23.62
C LEU A 395 0.99 17.91 -22.67
N ASN A 396 -0.23 17.99 -22.15
CA ASN A 396 -0.59 18.71 -20.92
C ASN A 396 -0.68 17.71 -19.76
N ASN A 397 -0.27 18.12 -18.55
CA ASN A 397 -0.42 17.25 -17.37
C ASN A 397 -1.84 17.23 -16.81
N TYR A 398 -2.64 18.28 -17.04
CA TYR A 398 -4.00 18.37 -16.53
C TYR A 398 -4.93 19.06 -17.54
N SER A 399 -6.24 18.90 -17.34
CA SER A 399 -7.26 19.57 -18.13
C SER A 399 -8.43 19.98 -17.25
N THR A 400 -8.72 21.29 -17.21
CA THR A 400 -9.85 21.86 -16.46
C THR A 400 -11.20 21.59 -17.11
N THR A 401 -11.23 21.16 -18.38
CA THR A 401 -12.46 20.87 -19.12
C THR A 401 -12.98 19.45 -18.90
N GLU A 402 -12.21 18.60 -18.24
CA GLU A 402 -12.51 17.18 -18.04
C GLU A 402 -12.95 16.89 -16.61
N LEU A 403 -14.06 16.17 -16.47
CA LEU A 403 -14.55 15.75 -15.16
C LEU A 403 -13.83 14.49 -14.63
N SER A 404 -13.30 13.66 -15.53
CA SER A 404 -12.74 12.35 -15.19
C SER A 404 -11.21 12.35 -15.15
N ASP A 405 -10.63 13.20 -14.30
CA ASP A 405 -9.18 13.32 -14.17
C ASP A 405 -8.50 11.96 -13.86
N CYS A 406 -9.16 11.07 -13.12
CA CYS A 406 -8.63 9.73 -12.85
C CYS A 406 -8.33 8.93 -14.13
N ASN A 407 -9.16 9.06 -15.18
CA ASN A 407 -8.92 8.40 -16.46
C ASN A 407 -7.86 9.14 -17.29
N THR A 408 -7.89 10.48 -17.31
CA THR A 408 -6.91 11.27 -18.08
C THR A 408 -5.51 11.11 -17.49
N ALA A 409 -5.38 11.03 -16.16
CA ALA A 409 -4.13 10.75 -15.44
C ALA A 409 -3.56 9.38 -15.80
N ALA A 410 -4.39 8.34 -15.81
CA ALA A 410 -3.98 6.99 -16.20
C ALA A 410 -3.49 6.96 -17.67
N MET A 411 -4.18 7.66 -18.57
CA MET A 411 -3.75 7.79 -19.97
C MET A 411 -2.48 8.65 -20.13
N PHE A 412 -2.26 9.65 -19.27
CA PHE A 412 -1.02 10.42 -19.23
C PHE A 412 0.16 9.51 -18.88
N LEU A 413 0.04 8.71 -17.81
CA LEU A 413 1.09 7.81 -17.37
C LEU A 413 1.43 6.72 -18.40
N LYS A 414 0.42 6.20 -19.11
CA LYS A 414 0.59 5.20 -20.19
C LYS A 414 1.61 5.65 -21.25
N GLU A 415 1.72 6.95 -21.54
CA GLU A 415 2.66 7.51 -22.53
C GLU A 415 4.14 7.31 -22.18
N PHE A 416 4.45 7.11 -20.89
CA PHE A 416 5.81 7.00 -20.37
C PHE A 416 6.25 5.56 -20.07
N THR A 417 5.43 4.58 -20.47
CA THR A 417 5.69 3.15 -20.26
C THR A 417 6.66 2.54 -21.26
N ASN A 418 7.05 3.29 -22.30
CA ASN A 418 7.84 2.79 -23.43
C ASN A 418 7.25 1.50 -24.06
N ASN A 419 5.90 1.43 -24.14
CA ASN A 419 5.13 0.29 -24.63
C ASN A 419 5.25 -1.02 -23.81
N VAL A 420 5.87 -0.98 -22.63
CA VAL A 420 5.85 -2.11 -21.70
C VAL A 420 4.41 -2.31 -21.17
N PRO A 421 3.93 -3.56 -21.02
CA PRO A 421 2.66 -3.82 -20.35
C PRO A 421 2.57 -3.10 -19.00
N TYR A 422 1.39 -2.60 -18.65
CA TYR A 422 1.26 -1.60 -17.60
C TYR A 422 -0.02 -1.75 -16.78
N ILE A 423 0.12 -1.59 -15.46
CA ILE A 423 -0.97 -1.49 -14.50
C ILE A 423 -0.80 -0.18 -13.70
N HIS A 424 -1.85 0.63 -13.65
CA HIS A 424 -1.90 1.80 -12.76
C HIS A 424 -2.81 1.52 -11.57
N CYS A 425 -2.33 1.78 -10.36
CA CYS A 425 -3.11 1.62 -9.13
C CYS A 425 -3.32 2.99 -8.46
N ASP A 426 -4.52 3.57 -8.61
CA ASP A 426 -4.91 4.76 -7.87
C ASP A 426 -5.51 4.36 -6.51
N VAL A 427 -4.73 4.63 -5.46
CA VAL A 427 -5.04 4.31 -4.06
C VAL A 427 -5.41 5.55 -3.25
N ALA A 428 -5.72 6.70 -3.86
CA ALA A 428 -6.09 7.92 -3.14
C ALA A 428 -7.28 7.71 -2.17
N GLY A 429 -8.20 6.81 -2.53
CA GLY A 429 -9.34 6.44 -1.69
C GLY A 429 -8.99 5.49 -0.55
N THR A 430 -7.90 4.74 -0.62
CA THR A 430 -7.68 3.57 0.25
C THR A 430 -6.34 3.56 0.97
N ALA A 431 -5.43 4.47 0.64
CA ALA A 431 -4.11 4.55 1.27
C ALA A 431 -4.19 4.99 2.74
N ASP A 432 -5.16 5.84 3.07
CA ASP A 432 -5.41 6.35 4.41
C ASP A 432 -6.91 6.57 4.71
N ALA A 433 -7.25 6.55 5.99
CA ALA A 433 -8.48 7.17 6.49
C ALA A 433 -8.29 7.70 7.92
N LYS A 434 -8.88 8.88 8.19
CA LYS A 434 -8.90 9.52 9.51
C LYS A 434 -7.50 9.67 10.12
N GLY A 435 -6.51 10.01 9.28
CA GLY A 435 -5.13 10.20 9.72
C GLY A 435 -4.38 8.91 10.02
N ILE A 436 -4.86 7.76 9.54
CA ILE A 436 -4.20 6.45 9.71
C ILE A 436 -3.87 5.90 8.32
N GLY A 437 -2.60 5.59 8.08
CA GLY A 437 -2.16 4.87 6.90
C GLY A 437 -2.49 3.38 6.99
N PHE A 438 -2.86 2.78 5.86
CA PHE A 438 -3.26 1.38 5.78
C PHE A 438 -2.21 0.44 5.17
N GLY A 439 -1.20 0.94 4.47
CA GLY A 439 -0.28 0.09 3.70
C GLY A 439 -1.00 -0.77 2.64
N VAL A 440 -2.09 -0.25 2.06
CA VAL A 440 -2.93 -0.96 1.08
C VAL A 440 -2.11 -1.41 -0.13
N LEU A 441 -2.50 -2.51 -0.75
CA LEU A 441 -1.86 -3.17 -1.89
C LEU A 441 -0.51 -3.81 -1.60
N VAL A 442 0.09 -3.68 -0.40
CA VAL A 442 1.33 -4.43 -0.09
C VAL A 442 1.08 -5.94 -0.25
N SER A 443 0.00 -6.46 0.33
CA SER A 443 -0.36 -7.88 0.16
C SER A 443 -0.71 -8.22 -1.29
N THR A 444 -1.52 -7.40 -1.97
CA THR A 444 -1.87 -7.61 -3.38
C THR A 444 -0.64 -7.69 -4.28
N LEU A 445 0.32 -6.79 -4.12
CA LEU A 445 1.54 -6.74 -4.94
C LEU A 445 2.47 -7.94 -4.68
N VAL A 446 2.51 -8.44 -3.44
CA VAL A 446 3.24 -9.66 -3.10
C VAL A 446 2.59 -10.87 -3.77
N GLU A 447 1.28 -11.06 -3.62
CA GLU A 447 0.56 -12.15 -4.27
C GLU A 447 0.63 -12.06 -5.80
N PHE A 448 0.58 -10.85 -6.34
CA PHE A 448 0.68 -10.61 -7.78
C PHE A 448 2.05 -11.01 -8.32
N ALA A 449 3.14 -10.59 -7.65
CA ALA A 449 4.49 -10.96 -8.06
C ALA A 449 4.71 -12.48 -8.00
N LYS A 450 4.21 -13.16 -6.95
CA LYS A 450 4.35 -14.63 -6.79
C LYS A 450 3.74 -15.43 -7.96
N ASN A 451 2.85 -14.82 -8.74
CA ASN A 451 2.28 -15.40 -9.96
C ASN A 451 3.13 -15.17 -11.23
N GLN A 452 4.26 -14.46 -11.13
CA GLN A 452 5.25 -14.35 -12.20
C GLN A 452 5.73 -15.75 -12.58
N LYS A 453 5.72 -16.06 -13.88
CA LYS A 453 6.11 -17.36 -14.41
C LYS A 453 7.53 -17.37 -14.96
#